data_AF-A0A923QDN5-F1
#
_entry.id   AF-A0A923QDN5-F1
#
_cell.length_a   1.000
_cell.length_b   1.000
_cell.length_c   1.000
_cell.angle_alpha   90.00
_cell.angle_beta   90.00
_cell.angle_gamma   90.00
#
_symmetry.space_group_name_H-M   'P 1'
#
loop_
_entity.id
_entity.type
_entity.pdbx_description
1 polymer ?
#
loop_
_entity_poly.entity_id
_entity_poly.type
_entity_poly.pdbx_seq_one_letter_code
_entity_poly.pdbx_strand_id
1 'polypeptide(L)'
;GPVCVVADLVPFLPGHATAGLAGGGRGMTQFSDGPPPGRFAPSGGSEAHAVASVGAISAAPLGNAAVLPISWMYCRMMGPDGLKQATEVAILSANYISARLKGHYTTLYASENGHVAHECILDLRPLKETSGVTAEDVSKRLMDYGFHAPTLSFPVPGTLMVEPTESETLAELDRFIDAMIAIRKEIRQIESGHWPQGNNPLKHAPHTAASLMGAQWDRPYSRETAAFPVAALKRVKYWPTTGRVDNVYGDRNLMCSCIPVSDYA
;
A
#
# COMPACT_ATOMS: atom_id res chain seq x y z
N GLY A 1 11.17 -5.77 -18.30
CA GLY A 1 10.60 -5.79 -19.67
C GLY A 1 9.09 -5.76 -19.60
N PRO A 2 8.39 -5.44 -20.69
CA PRO A 2 6.92 -5.43 -20.68
C PRO A 2 6.40 -6.87 -20.61
N VAL A 3 5.50 -7.13 -19.66
CA VAL A 3 4.90 -8.45 -19.42
C VAL A 3 3.46 -8.39 -19.92
N CYS A 4 2.99 -9.43 -20.62
CA CYS A 4 1.61 -9.56 -21.11
C CYS A 4 1.15 -8.47 -22.10
N VAL A 5 1.98 -8.12 -23.08
CA VAL A 5 1.62 -7.18 -24.16
C VAL A 5 0.80 -7.91 -25.23
N VAL A 6 -0.31 -7.31 -25.67
CA VAL A 6 -1.09 -7.83 -26.81
C VAL A 6 -0.29 -7.71 -28.12
N ALA A 7 -0.45 -8.67 -29.04
CA ALA A 7 0.39 -8.80 -30.23
C ALA A 7 0.54 -7.50 -31.04
N ASP A 8 -0.53 -6.73 -31.18
CA ASP A 8 -0.55 -5.49 -31.98
C ASP A 8 0.27 -4.34 -31.37
N LEU A 9 0.60 -4.43 -30.08
CA LEU A 9 1.44 -3.44 -29.39
C LEU A 9 2.94 -3.78 -29.46
N VAL A 10 3.30 -4.99 -29.90
CA VAL A 10 4.71 -5.45 -29.98
C VAL A 10 5.60 -4.52 -30.81
N PRO A 11 5.19 -3.99 -31.98
CA PRO A 11 6.02 -3.07 -32.77
C PRO A 11 6.33 -1.74 -32.07
N PHE A 12 5.56 -1.37 -31.05
CA PHE A 12 5.71 -0.12 -30.31
C PHE A 12 6.48 -0.29 -29.00
N LEU A 13 6.99 -1.50 -28.73
CA LEU A 13 7.76 -1.75 -27.53
C LEU A 13 9.15 -1.12 -27.61
N PRO A 14 9.67 -0.59 -26.50
CA PRO A 14 11.04 -0.08 -26.43
C PRO A 14 12.08 -1.11 -26.86
N GLY A 15 13.01 -0.70 -27.71
CA GLY A 15 14.17 -1.47 -28.15
C GLY A 15 15.44 -1.05 -27.42
N HIS A 16 16.39 -1.97 -27.26
CA HIS A 16 17.69 -1.67 -26.66
C HIS A 16 18.81 -2.14 -27.58
N ALA A 17 19.77 -1.26 -27.90
CA ALA A 17 20.82 -1.54 -28.89
C ALA A 17 21.70 -2.76 -28.54
N THR A 18 21.90 -3.00 -27.24
CA THR A 18 22.68 -4.16 -26.75
C THR A 18 21.83 -5.39 -26.44
N ALA A 19 20.52 -5.38 -26.73
CA ALA A 19 19.66 -6.53 -26.45
C ALA A 19 20.09 -7.80 -27.20
N GLY A 20 20.86 -7.67 -28.29
CA GLY A 20 21.38 -8.81 -29.06
C GLY A 20 20.28 -9.71 -29.66
N LEU A 21 19.00 -9.35 -29.47
CA LEU A 21 17.86 -9.98 -30.08
C LEU A 21 17.84 -9.49 -31.53
N ALA A 22 18.27 -10.36 -32.45
CA ALA A 22 18.04 -10.16 -33.86
C ALA A 22 16.56 -9.81 -34.04
N GLY A 23 16.29 -8.59 -34.52
CA GLY A 23 14.98 -8.15 -34.94
C GLY A 23 14.52 -8.98 -36.14
N GLY A 24 14.09 -10.21 -35.88
CA GLY A 24 13.38 -11.07 -36.80
C GLY A 24 12.11 -11.46 -36.09
N GLY A 25 10.96 -11.11 -36.67
CA GLY A 25 9.64 -11.49 -36.19
C GLY A 25 9.45 -13.01 -36.15
N ARG A 26 10.01 -13.65 -35.13
CA ARG A 26 9.56 -14.93 -34.61
C ARG A 26 9.39 -14.71 -33.12
N GLY A 27 8.13 -14.59 -32.74
CA GLY A 27 7.72 -14.24 -31.39
C GLY A 27 8.35 -15.15 -30.36
N MET A 28 8.39 -14.63 -29.13
CA MET A 28 8.40 -15.43 -27.91
C MET A 28 7.05 -16.16 -27.82
N THR A 29 6.75 -17.01 -28.79
CA THR A 29 5.66 -17.99 -28.76
C THR A 29 6.32 -19.33 -28.52
N GLN A 30 6.30 -19.82 -27.28
CA GLN A 30 6.26 -21.26 -26.99
C GLN A 30 5.97 -21.53 -25.51
N PHE A 31 4.67 -21.50 -25.19
CA PHE A 31 4.01 -22.47 -24.32
C PHE A 31 2.57 -22.65 -24.85
N SER A 32 2.42 -23.31 -26.00
CA SER A 32 1.17 -23.93 -26.45
C SER A 32 1.45 -24.96 -27.57
N ASP A 33 0.66 -26.02 -27.58
CA ASP A 33 0.87 -27.34 -28.20
C ASP A 33 0.85 -27.43 -29.76
N GLY A 34 1.63 -28.38 -30.31
CA GLY A 34 1.35 -29.11 -31.59
C GLY A 34 2.14 -28.73 -32.89
N PRO A 35 2.61 -29.71 -33.72
CA PRO A 35 3.25 -29.48 -35.06
C PRO A 35 2.34 -29.90 -36.26
N PRO A 36 2.74 -29.85 -37.57
CA PRO A 36 3.57 -28.94 -38.44
C PRO A 36 2.79 -28.60 -39.77
N PRO A 37 3.31 -28.43 -41.04
CA PRO A 37 4.66 -28.15 -41.59
C PRO A 37 4.75 -27.06 -42.71
N GLY A 38 5.96 -26.65 -43.14
CA GLY A 38 6.17 -26.11 -44.51
C GLY A 38 7.32 -25.12 -44.80
N ARG A 39 8.51 -25.66 -45.12
CA ARG A 39 9.41 -25.36 -46.27
C ARG A 39 9.97 -23.93 -46.64
N PHE A 40 11.27 -23.97 -47.00
CA PHE A 40 12.14 -23.04 -47.79
C PHE A 40 12.70 -21.80 -47.06
N ALA A 41 13.92 -21.28 -47.27
CA ALA A 41 15.24 -21.65 -47.82
C ALA A 41 16.15 -20.42 -47.54
N PRO A 42 17.50 -20.49 -47.60
CA PRO A 42 18.37 -19.44 -47.06
C PRO A 42 18.66 -18.34 -48.07
N SER A 43 18.56 -17.07 -47.66
CA SER A 43 19.13 -15.94 -48.41
C SER A 43 19.86 -15.00 -47.46
N GLY A 44 21.16 -14.85 -47.69
CA GLY A 44 22.00 -13.88 -47.00
C GLY A 44 21.67 -12.45 -47.39
N GLY A 45 21.85 -11.56 -46.42
CA GLY A 45 21.76 -10.11 -46.56
C GLY A 45 22.06 -9.49 -45.21
N SER A 46 23.15 -8.73 -45.11
CA SER A 46 23.53 -7.98 -43.93
C SER A 46 22.59 -6.78 -43.77
N GLU A 47 21.44 -6.98 -43.12
CA GLU A 47 20.53 -5.89 -42.77
C GLU A 47 20.89 -5.31 -41.41
N ALA A 48 21.23 -4.03 -41.40
CA ALA A 48 21.41 -3.25 -40.18
C ALA A 48 20.12 -3.34 -39.34
N HIS A 49 20.25 -3.98 -38.19
CA HIS A 49 19.15 -4.34 -37.31
C HIS A 49 18.32 -3.12 -36.91
N ALA A 50 17.04 -3.12 -37.28
CA ALA A 50 16.09 -2.11 -36.85
C ALA A 50 15.92 -2.21 -35.32
N VAL A 51 16.54 -1.28 -34.59
CA VAL A 51 16.12 -0.96 -33.23
C VAL A 51 14.64 -0.61 -33.32
N ALA A 52 13.79 -1.13 -32.42
CA ALA A 52 12.38 -0.76 -32.37
C ALA A 52 12.23 0.76 -32.44
N SER A 53 11.17 1.26 -33.09
CA SER A 53 10.99 2.70 -33.35
C SER A 53 11.05 3.55 -32.08
N VAL A 54 10.68 2.94 -30.95
CA VAL A 54 10.84 3.46 -29.60
C VAL A 54 12.20 2.98 -29.08
N GLY A 55 13.17 3.90 -28.90
CA GLY A 55 14.51 3.57 -28.39
C GLY A 55 14.54 3.07 -26.94
N ALA A 56 15.74 3.02 -26.34
CA ALA A 56 15.93 2.45 -25.00
C ALA A 56 15.29 3.31 -23.90
N ILE A 57 14.45 2.69 -23.06
CA ILE A 57 13.84 3.31 -21.85
C ILE A 57 14.57 2.94 -20.55
N SER A 58 15.52 2.00 -20.62
CA SER A 58 16.27 1.48 -19.47
C SER A 58 17.73 1.30 -19.87
N ALA A 59 18.65 1.46 -18.93
CA ALA A 59 20.10 1.36 -19.19
C ALA A 59 20.57 -0.07 -19.55
N ALA A 60 19.80 -1.09 -19.15
CA ALA A 60 20.02 -2.48 -19.51
C ALA A 60 18.79 -3.01 -20.27
N PRO A 61 18.96 -3.93 -21.23
CA PRO A 61 17.90 -4.37 -22.13
C PRO A 61 16.70 -5.03 -21.42
N LEU A 62 16.92 -5.66 -20.26
CA LEU A 62 15.87 -6.28 -19.45
C LEU A 62 15.61 -5.53 -18.14
N GLY A 63 16.23 -4.36 -17.94
CA GLY A 63 16.25 -3.67 -16.65
C GLY A 63 16.95 -4.51 -15.59
N ASN A 64 16.40 -4.55 -14.37
CA ASN A 64 16.87 -5.44 -13.32
C ASN A 64 16.38 -6.89 -13.57
N ALA A 65 17.09 -7.62 -14.43
CA ALA A 65 16.71 -8.99 -14.79
C ALA A 65 16.67 -9.95 -13.58
N ALA A 66 17.45 -9.67 -12.52
CA ALA A 66 17.58 -10.56 -11.37
C ALA A 66 16.30 -10.68 -10.53
N VAL A 67 15.35 -9.74 -10.64
CA VAL A 67 14.08 -9.81 -9.91
C VAL A 67 12.96 -10.52 -10.69
N LEU A 68 13.12 -10.72 -12.00
CA LEU A 68 12.10 -11.38 -12.84
C LEU A 68 11.73 -12.80 -12.39
N PRO A 69 12.66 -13.62 -11.84
CA PRO A 69 12.30 -14.93 -11.29
C PRO A 69 11.25 -14.88 -10.18
N ILE A 70 11.07 -13.76 -9.48
CA ILE A 70 10.07 -13.64 -8.39
C ILE A 70 8.65 -13.77 -8.97
N SER A 71 8.31 -12.92 -9.94
CA SER A 71 6.99 -12.97 -10.58
C SER A 71 6.81 -14.25 -11.40
N TRP A 72 7.87 -14.74 -12.05
CA TRP A 72 7.83 -16.01 -12.76
C TRP A 72 7.48 -17.17 -11.81
N MET A 73 8.15 -17.25 -10.67
CA MET A 73 7.89 -18.27 -9.66
C MET A 73 6.48 -18.16 -9.08
N TYR A 74 5.99 -16.95 -8.78
CA TYR A 74 4.62 -16.74 -8.33
C TYR A 74 3.61 -17.30 -9.33
N CYS A 75 3.70 -16.91 -10.61
CA CYS A 75 2.79 -17.41 -11.64
C CYS A 75 2.90 -18.94 -11.82
N ARG A 76 4.11 -19.50 -11.77
CA ARG A 76 4.34 -20.94 -11.95
C ARG A 76 3.84 -21.78 -10.79
N MET A 77 3.99 -21.30 -9.55
CA MET A 77 3.55 -22.02 -8.35
C MET A 77 2.03 -21.87 -8.13
N MET A 78 1.46 -20.71 -8.41
CA MET A 78 0.02 -20.48 -8.28
C MET A 78 -0.79 -21.20 -9.37
N GLY A 79 -0.26 -21.22 -10.60
CA GLY A 79 -1.02 -21.71 -11.75
C GLY A 79 -2.28 -20.88 -12.03
N PRO A 80 -3.08 -21.23 -13.05
CA PRO A 80 -4.27 -20.46 -13.42
C PRO A 80 -5.32 -20.41 -12.30
N ASP A 81 -5.56 -21.53 -11.61
CA ASP A 81 -6.58 -21.61 -10.56
C ASP A 81 -6.17 -20.82 -9.31
N GLY A 82 -4.90 -20.90 -8.90
CA GLY A 82 -4.40 -20.12 -7.78
C GLY A 82 -4.42 -18.61 -8.05
N LEU A 83 -4.05 -18.19 -9.27
CA LEU A 83 -4.12 -16.77 -9.67
C LEU A 83 -5.56 -16.24 -9.68
N LYS A 84 -6.52 -17.06 -10.13
CA LYS A 84 -7.94 -16.74 -10.05
C LYS A 84 -8.39 -16.62 -8.59
N GLN A 85 -8.07 -17.59 -7.76
CA GLN A 85 -8.44 -17.59 -6.34
C GLN A 85 -7.85 -16.39 -5.59
N ALA A 86 -6.58 -16.05 -5.86
CA ALA A 86 -5.94 -14.87 -5.28
C ALA A 86 -6.75 -13.60 -5.58
N THR A 87 -7.15 -13.42 -6.83
CA THR A 87 -7.97 -12.26 -7.24
C THR A 87 -9.34 -12.25 -6.54
N GLU A 88 -10.02 -13.41 -6.46
CA GLU A 88 -11.31 -13.55 -5.78
C GLU A 88 -11.21 -13.22 -4.29
N VAL A 89 -10.16 -13.69 -3.62
CA VAL A 89 -9.95 -13.46 -2.18
C VAL A 89 -9.54 -12.01 -1.89
N ALA A 90 -8.75 -11.37 -2.75
CA ALA A 90 -8.43 -9.95 -2.61
C ALA A 90 -9.70 -9.07 -2.65
N ILE A 91 -10.59 -9.33 -3.62
CA ILE A 91 -11.89 -8.63 -3.74
C ILE A 91 -12.78 -8.94 -2.54
N LEU A 92 -12.86 -10.22 -2.13
CA LEU A 92 -13.64 -10.63 -0.96
C LEU A 92 -13.18 -9.92 0.31
N SER A 93 -11.87 -9.85 0.54
CA SER A 93 -11.28 -9.26 1.75
C SER A 93 -11.56 -7.76 1.85
N ALA A 94 -11.45 -7.03 0.73
CA ALA A 94 -11.79 -5.61 0.69
C ALA A 94 -13.29 -5.35 0.94
N ASN A 95 -14.16 -6.17 0.33
CA ASN A 95 -15.60 -6.08 0.57
C ASN A 95 -15.97 -6.46 2.01
N TYR A 96 -15.27 -7.42 2.62
CA TYR A 96 -15.45 -7.77 4.02
C TYR A 96 -15.14 -6.60 4.96
N ILE A 97 -14.00 -5.92 4.75
CA ILE A 97 -13.63 -4.72 5.50
C ILE A 97 -14.67 -3.61 5.31
N SER A 98 -15.03 -3.29 4.06
CA SER A 98 -16.02 -2.24 3.76
C SER A 98 -17.37 -2.53 4.42
N ALA A 99 -17.86 -3.77 4.32
CA ALA A 99 -19.12 -4.18 4.93
C ALA A 99 -19.10 -4.06 6.47
N ARG A 100 -18.02 -4.51 7.11
CA ARG A 100 -17.87 -4.46 8.58
C ARG A 100 -17.69 -3.04 9.11
N LEU A 101 -17.12 -2.12 8.33
CA LEU A 101 -16.91 -0.73 8.71
C LEU A 101 -18.04 0.22 8.31
N LYS A 102 -19.04 -0.23 7.54
CA LYS A 102 -20.14 0.59 7.00
C LYS A 102 -20.88 1.46 8.03
N GLY A 103 -21.04 0.99 9.27
CA GLY A 103 -21.69 1.74 10.36
C GLY A 103 -20.78 2.75 11.09
N HIS A 104 -19.51 2.81 10.73
CA HIS A 104 -18.47 3.58 11.42
C HIS A 104 -17.82 4.61 10.49
N TYR A 105 -17.57 4.21 9.24
CA TYR A 105 -16.96 5.01 8.19
C TYR A 105 -17.70 4.76 6.87
N THR A 106 -18.07 5.83 6.18
CA THR A 106 -18.73 5.71 4.87
C THR A 106 -17.73 5.21 3.83
N THR A 107 -18.07 4.17 3.07
CA THR A 107 -17.33 3.80 1.86
C THR A 107 -17.68 4.79 0.76
N LEU A 108 -16.68 5.54 0.26
CA LEU A 108 -16.89 6.71 -0.58
C LEU A 108 -17.38 6.35 -2.00
N TYR A 109 -16.81 5.31 -2.58
CA TYR A 109 -17.18 4.81 -3.91
C TYR A 109 -17.47 3.31 -3.84
N ALA A 110 -18.60 2.92 -4.41
CA ALA A 110 -19.01 1.53 -4.55
C ALA A 110 -19.83 1.37 -5.84
N SER A 111 -19.92 0.13 -6.31
CA SER A 111 -20.85 -0.26 -7.39
C SER A 111 -22.31 -0.04 -6.98
N GLU A 112 -23.24 -0.15 -7.94
CA GLU A 112 -24.68 -0.03 -7.69
C GLU A 112 -25.19 -1.02 -6.61
N ASN A 113 -24.55 -2.18 -6.50
CA ASN A 113 -24.86 -3.20 -5.49
C ASN A 113 -24.12 -3.00 -4.16
N GLY A 114 -23.36 -1.90 -4.02
CA GLY A 114 -22.62 -1.57 -2.79
C GLY A 114 -21.30 -2.33 -2.62
N HIS A 115 -20.81 -3.00 -3.66
CA HIS A 115 -19.54 -3.72 -3.65
C HIS A 115 -18.39 -2.88 -4.17
N VAL A 116 -17.20 -3.16 -3.66
CA VAL A 116 -15.92 -2.58 -4.12
C VAL A 116 -15.08 -3.61 -4.88
N ALA A 117 -13.95 -3.19 -5.44
CA ALA A 117 -12.97 -4.10 -6.05
C ALA A 117 -12.03 -4.70 -4.98
N HIS A 118 -10.72 -4.66 -5.20
CA HIS A 118 -9.68 -5.16 -4.27
C HIS A 118 -9.30 -4.15 -3.17
N GLU A 119 -9.89 -2.96 -3.18
CA GLU A 119 -9.66 -1.90 -2.20
C GLU A 119 -10.94 -1.09 -1.95
N CYS A 120 -10.98 -0.34 -0.84
CA CYS A 120 -12.08 0.58 -0.52
C CYS A 120 -11.57 1.92 0.04
N ILE A 121 -12.29 3.01 -0.23
CA ILE A 121 -11.97 4.34 0.32
C ILE A 121 -12.94 4.66 1.45
N LEU A 122 -12.40 4.90 2.65
CA LEU A 122 -13.13 5.31 3.83
C LEU A 122 -13.14 6.85 3.93
N ASP A 123 -14.33 7.44 3.97
CA ASP A 123 -14.50 8.88 4.10
C ASP A 123 -14.47 9.31 5.57
N LEU A 124 -13.38 9.98 5.95
CA LEU A 124 -13.16 10.52 7.28
C LEU A 124 -13.44 12.02 7.37
N ARG A 125 -13.67 12.70 6.23
CA ARG A 125 -13.81 14.17 6.18
C ARG A 125 -14.90 14.70 7.11
N PRO A 126 -16.10 14.07 7.22
CA PRO A 126 -17.13 14.55 8.14
C PRO A 126 -16.69 14.56 9.62
N LEU A 127 -15.75 13.67 10.00
CA LEU A 127 -15.27 13.57 11.37
C LEU A 127 -14.43 14.79 11.78
N LYS A 128 -13.79 15.46 10.81
CA LYS A 128 -13.05 16.69 11.07
C LYS A 128 -13.97 17.80 11.55
N GLU A 129 -15.13 17.94 10.93
CA GLU A 129 -16.10 18.97 11.29
C GLU A 129 -16.72 18.73 12.67
N THR A 130 -16.97 17.47 13.05
CA THR A 130 -17.62 17.13 14.32
C THR A 130 -16.67 17.03 15.50
N SER A 131 -15.40 16.68 15.27
CA SER A 131 -14.44 16.36 16.35
C SER A 131 -13.08 17.04 16.22
N GLY A 132 -12.79 17.70 15.10
CA GLY A 132 -11.47 18.23 14.78
C GLY A 132 -10.45 17.17 14.36
N VAL A 133 -10.82 15.89 14.30
CA VAL A 133 -9.94 14.77 13.93
C VAL A 133 -9.79 14.67 12.42
N THR A 134 -8.55 14.56 11.94
CA THR A 134 -8.22 14.39 10.52
C THR A 134 -7.91 12.93 10.18
N ALA A 135 -7.84 12.61 8.89
CA ALA A 135 -7.36 11.30 8.43
C ALA A 135 -5.89 11.02 8.85
N GLU A 136 -5.07 12.08 8.97
CA GLU A 136 -3.71 11.95 9.49
C GLU A 136 -3.71 11.54 10.97
N ASP A 137 -4.59 12.12 11.80
CA ASP A 137 -4.72 11.73 13.20
C ASP A 137 -5.06 10.25 13.36
N VAL A 138 -6.00 9.74 12.55
CA VAL A 138 -6.34 8.31 12.52
C VAL A 138 -5.17 7.47 12.04
N SER A 139 -4.44 7.93 11.01
CA SER A 139 -3.24 7.24 10.49
C SER A 139 -2.17 7.09 11.55
N LYS A 140 -1.89 8.15 12.33
CA LYS A 140 -0.93 8.09 13.42
C LYS A 140 -1.44 7.24 14.58
N ARG A 141 -2.75 7.30 14.88
CA ARG A 141 -3.35 6.51 15.95
C ARG A 141 -3.30 5.01 15.66
N LEU A 142 -3.45 4.58 14.40
CA LEU A 142 -3.29 3.17 14.01
C LEU A 142 -1.93 2.58 14.40
N MET A 143 -0.86 3.39 14.46
CA MET A 143 0.46 2.93 14.93
C MET A 143 0.39 2.45 16.38
N ASP A 144 -0.41 3.11 17.23
CA ASP A 144 -0.60 2.69 18.62
C ASP A 144 -1.38 1.37 18.72
N TYR A 145 -2.19 1.06 17.72
CA TYR A 145 -2.90 -0.20 17.55
C TYR A 145 -2.03 -1.29 16.87
N GLY A 146 -0.79 -0.97 16.49
CA GLY A 146 0.15 -1.90 15.87
C GLY A 146 -0.01 -2.04 14.35
N PHE A 147 -0.62 -1.06 13.69
CA PHE A 147 -0.82 -1.05 12.23
C PHE A 147 -0.04 0.07 11.57
N HIS A 148 0.52 -0.22 10.39
CA HIS A 148 0.84 0.83 9.43
C HIS A 148 -0.47 1.41 8.89
N ALA A 149 -0.51 2.71 8.64
CA ALA A 149 -1.69 3.34 8.08
C ALA A 149 -1.94 2.89 6.63
N PRO A 150 -3.20 2.79 6.18
CA PRO A 150 -3.53 2.67 4.77
C PRO A 150 -3.08 3.92 3.98
N THR A 151 -3.26 3.90 2.66
CA THR A 151 -2.94 5.05 1.81
C THR A 151 -3.74 6.28 2.25
N LEU A 152 -3.02 7.36 2.57
CA LEU A 152 -3.59 8.57 3.15
C LEU A 152 -3.80 9.65 2.10
N SER A 153 -5.00 10.23 2.07
CA SER A 153 -5.35 11.44 1.30
C SER A 153 -5.16 11.33 -0.23
N PHE A 154 -5.11 10.11 -0.76
CA PHE A 154 -5.11 9.82 -2.18
C PHE A 154 -6.04 8.62 -2.45
N PRO A 155 -6.85 8.63 -3.53
CA PRO A 155 -6.97 9.68 -4.53
C PRO A 155 -7.78 10.91 -4.06
N VAL A 156 -8.42 10.83 -2.89
CA VAL A 156 -9.25 11.91 -2.34
C VAL A 156 -8.62 12.48 -1.06
N PRO A 157 -8.35 13.80 -0.97
CA PRO A 157 -7.79 14.41 0.23
C PRO A 157 -8.65 14.17 1.48
N GLY A 158 -8.00 13.86 2.61
CA GLY A 158 -8.70 13.65 3.89
C GLY A 158 -9.43 12.30 4.01
N THR A 159 -9.10 11.32 3.18
CA THR A 159 -9.64 9.94 3.22
C THR A 159 -8.53 8.92 3.48
N LEU A 160 -8.93 7.66 3.73
CA LEU A 160 -8.03 6.51 3.79
C LEU A 160 -8.45 5.47 2.75
N MET A 161 -7.51 4.98 1.94
CA MET A 161 -7.73 3.90 0.97
C MET A 161 -7.08 2.62 1.47
N VAL A 162 -7.91 1.58 1.63
CA VAL A 162 -7.57 0.31 2.30
C VAL A 162 -7.59 -0.83 1.28
N GLU A 163 -6.46 -1.50 1.13
CA GLU A 163 -6.25 -2.68 0.29
C GLU A 163 -5.65 -3.81 1.14
N PRO A 164 -6.40 -4.87 1.49
CA PRO A 164 -5.90 -5.95 2.36
C PRO A 164 -5.08 -7.02 1.61
N THR A 165 -5.18 -7.09 0.28
CA THR A 165 -4.70 -8.23 -0.54
C THR A 165 -5.36 -9.57 -0.19
N GLU A 166 -4.99 -10.63 -0.88
CA GLU A 166 -5.41 -12.00 -0.62
C GLU A 166 -4.60 -12.72 0.47
N SER A 167 -3.45 -12.15 0.83
CA SER A 167 -2.44 -12.85 1.65
C SER A 167 -2.70 -12.71 3.16
N GLU A 168 -3.53 -11.75 3.55
CA GLU A 168 -3.83 -11.51 4.96
C GLU A 168 -4.89 -12.46 5.49
N THR A 169 -4.65 -12.98 6.70
CA THR A 169 -5.61 -13.88 7.34
C THR A 169 -6.86 -13.13 7.79
N LEU A 170 -8.01 -13.81 7.87
CA LEU A 170 -9.23 -13.23 8.41
C LEU A 170 -9.03 -12.60 9.80
N ALA A 171 -8.20 -13.23 10.64
CA ALA A 171 -7.87 -12.71 11.97
C ALA A 171 -7.14 -11.36 11.91
N GLU A 172 -6.29 -11.13 10.90
CA GLU A 172 -5.62 -9.85 10.71
C GLU A 172 -6.60 -8.79 10.19
N LEU A 173 -7.50 -9.16 9.28
CA LEU A 173 -8.57 -8.28 8.80
C LEU A 173 -9.46 -7.83 9.98
N ASP A 174 -9.88 -8.78 10.82
CA ASP A 174 -10.68 -8.49 12.00
C ASP A 174 -9.93 -7.60 13.01
N ARG A 175 -8.62 -7.81 13.22
CA ARG A 175 -7.80 -6.93 14.07
C ARG A 175 -7.78 -5.49 13.54
N PHE A 176 -7.64 -5.30 12.22
CA PHE A 176 -7.67 -3.97 11.61
C PHE A 176 -9.06 -3.32 11.73
N ILE A 177 -10.13 -4.08 11.46
CA ILE A 177 -11.52 -3.63 11.61
C ILE A 177 -11.78 -3.20 13.05
N ASP A 178 -11.40 -4.02 14.04
CA ASP A 178 -11.59 -3.72 15.45
C ASP A 178 -10.81 -2.48 15.89
N ALA A 179 -9.58 -2.29 15.38
CA ALA A 179 -8.81 -1.07 15.61
C ALA A 179 -9.52 0.17 15.05
N MET A 180 -10.01 0.10 13.81
CA MET A 180 -10.77 1.19 13.20
C MET A 180 -12.07 1.49 13.96
N ILE A 181 -12.81 0.46 14.39
CA ILE A 181 -14.01 0.64 15.21
C ILE A 181 -13.69 1.26 16.56
N ALA A 182 -12.61 0.83 17.21
CA ALA A 182 -12.14 1.40 18.47
C ALA A 182 -11.74 2.87 18.32
N ILE A 183 -11.01 3.21 17.25
CA ILE A 183 -10.70 4.61 16.91
C ILE A 183 -11.98 5.42 16.66
N ARG A 184 -12.98 4.86 15.97
CA ARG A 184 -14.27 5.56 15.81
C ARG A 184 -14.93 5.86 17.15
N LYS A 185 -14.84 4.94 18.13
CA LYS A 185 -15.34 5.15 19.50
C LYS A 185 -14.54 6.22 20.25
N GLU A 186 -13.21 6.26 20.08
CA GLU A 186 -12.37 7.35 20.60
C GLU A 186 -12.82 8.71 20.03
N ILE A 187 -13.12 8.78 18.73
CA ILE A 187 -13.65 9.99 18.09
C ILE A 187 -15.00 10.40 18.71
N ARG A 188 -15.88 9.44 19.05
CA ARG A 188 -17.15 9.74 19.75
C ARG A 188 -16.95 10.35 21.14
N GLN A 189 -15.86 10.01 21.84
CA GLN A 189 -15.54 10.63 23.13
C GLN A 189 -15.20 12.12 22.95
N ILE A 190 -14.62 12.49 21.80
CA ILE A 190 -14.36 13.89 21.45
C ILE A 190 -15.66 14.59 21.04
N GLU A 191 -16.48 13.95 20.18
CA GLU A 191 -17.77 14.49 19.72
C GLU A 191 -18.75 14.76 20.88
N SER A 192 -18.72 13.92 21.93
CA SER A 192 -19.55 14.07 23.13
C SER A 192 -18.97 15.03 24.18
N GLY A 193 -17.78 15.57 23.96
CA GLY A 193 -17.11 16.49 24.88
C GLY A 193 -16.44 15.81 26.09
N HIS A 194 -16.39 14.48 26.16
CA HIS A 194 -15.68 13.75 27.22
C HIS A 194 -14.16 13.99 27.15
N TRP A 195 -13.60 14.04 25.93
CA TRP A 195 -12.21 14.43 25.70
C TRP A 195 -12.10 15.78 24.99
N PRO A 196 -11.20 16.68 25.43
CA PRO A 196 -10.92 17.91 24.71
C PRO A 196 -10.44 17.66 23.27
N GLN A 197 -10.91 18.47 22.32
CA GLN A 197 -10.53 18.35 20.90
C GLN A 197 -9.02 18.46 20.66
N GLY A 198 -8.31 19.26 21.48
CA GLY A 198 -6.87 19.47 21.38
C GLY A 198 -6.00 18.58 22.27
N ASN A 199 -6.59 17.78 23.19
CA ASN A 199 -5.85 16.93 24.13
C ASN A 199 -6.54 15.57 24.29
N ASN A 200 -6.23 14.64 23.38
CA ASN A 200 -6.83 13.31 23.30
C ASN A 200 -5.85 12.32 22.65
N PRO A 201 -6.12 11.00 22.68
CA PRO A 201 -5.20 10.01 22.13
C PRO A 201 -4.88 10.22 20.65
N LEU A 202 -5.85 10.66 19.83
CA LEU A 202 -5.64 10.88 18.39
C LEU A 202 -4.69 12.04 18.08
N LYS A 203 -4.77 13.14 18.84
CA LYS A 203 -3.89 14.31 18.67
C LYS A 203 -2.47 14.07 19.17
N HIS A 204 -2.29 13.17 20.13
CA HIS A 204 -0.99 12.85 20.69
C HIS A 204 -0.35 11.59 20.10
N ALA A 205 -1.07 10.87 19.25
CA ALA A 205 -0.51 9.75 18.51
C ALA A 205 0.56 10.20 17.48
N PRO A 206 1.61 9.40 17.25
CA PRO A 206 1.88 8.12 17.91
C PRO A 206 2.53 8.28 19.30
N HIS A 207 2.29 7.31 20.19
CA HIS A 207 2.86 7.30 21.54
C HIS A 207 4.15 6.46 21.58
N THR A 208 5.28 7.11 21.83
CA THR A 208 6.56 6.43 22.00
C THR A 208 6.69 5.87 23.41
N ALA A 209 7.59 4.91 23.61
CA ALA A 209 7.91 4.41 24.95
C ALA A 209 8.37 5.56 25.88
N ALA A 210 9.20 6.47 25.37
CA ALA A 210 9.69 7.61 26.12
C ALA A 210 8.57 8.58 26.56
N SER A 211 7.58 8.84 25.70
CA SER A 211 6.48 9.76 26.04
C SER A 211 5.58 9.21 27.15
N LEU A 212 5.51 7.88 27.31
CA LEU A 212 4.71 7.20 28.33
C LEU A 212 5.43 7.08 29.67
N MET A 213 6.77 6.96 29.67
CA MET A 213 7.58 6.73 30.87
C MET A 213 7.89 8.01 31.65
N GLY A 214 7.51 9.19 31.14
CA GLY A 214 7.68 10.46 31.85
C GLY A 214 6.97 10.46 33.21
N ALA A 215 7.55 11.12 34.22
CA ALA A 215 7.03 11.14 35.58
C ALA A 215 5.62 11.80 35.67
N GLN A 216 5.41 12.89 34.91
CA GLN A 216 4.13 13.59 34.85
C GLN A 216 3.29 13.12 33.65
N TRP A 217 1.96 13.09 33.84
CA TRP A 217 1.01 12.70 32.81
C TRP A 217 -0.20 13.63 32.83
N ASP A 218 -0.12 14.70 32.04
CA ASP A 218 -1.15 15.73 31.93
C ASP A 218 -2.07 15.47 30.71
N ARG A 219 -2.66 14.27 30.69
CA ARG A 219 -3.58 13.83 29.63
C ARG A 219 -4.88 13.33 30.26
N PRO A 220 -6.05 13.61 29.65
CA PRO A 220 -7.36 13.18 30.17
C PRO A 220 -7.69 11.71 29.88
N TYR A 221 -6.68 10.91 29.52
CA TYR A 221 -6.78 9.49 29.22
C TYR A 221 -5.58 8.78 29.84
N SER A 222 -5.69 7.47 30.08
CA SER A 222 -4.62 6.72 30.75
C SER A 222 -3.44 6.42 29.81
N ARG A 223 -2.26 6.16 30.39
CA ARG A 223 -1.11 5.60 29.66
C ARG A 223 -1.45 4.25 29.00
N GLU A 224 -2.32 3.46 29.62
CA GLU A 224 -2.78 2.20 29.05
C GLU A 224 -3.63 2.41 27.80
N THR A 225 -4.54 3.39 27.80
CA THR A 225 -5.29 3.81 26.60
C THR A 225 -4.34 4.25 25.48
N ALA A 226 -3.25 4.93 25.82
CA ALA A 226 -2.24 5.36 24.87
C ALA A 226 -1.45 4.18 24.28
N ALA A 227 -0.91 3.31 25.14
CA ALA A 227 0.04 2.25 24.79
C ALA A 227 -0.61 0.94 24.31
N PHE A 228 -1.70 0.54 24.96
CA PHE A 228 -2.35 -0.76 24.82
C PHE A 228 -3.87 -0.61 24.63
N PRO A 229 -4.32 0.08 23.56
CA PRO A 229 -5.75 0.29 23.34
C PRO A 229 -6.53 -1.02 23.10
N VAL A 230 -5.83 -2.12 22.78
CA VAL A 230 -6.37 -3.48 22.78
C VAL A 230 -5.50 -4.42 23.61
N ALA A 231 -6.13 -5.37 24.31
CA ALA A 231 -5.47 -6.22 25.30
C ALA A 231 -4.32 -7.06 24.71
N ALA A 232 -4.43 -7.48 23.45
CA ALA A 232 -3.39 -8.28 22.77
C ALA A 232 -2.03 -7.56 22.72
N LEU A 233 -2.02 -6.22 22.64
CA LEU A 233 -0.79 -5.44 22.56
C LEU A 233 0.05 -5.46 23.85
N LYS A 234 -0.52 -5.88 24.98
CA LYS A 234 0.24 -6.10 26.22
C LYS A 234 1.26 -7.24 26.08
N ARG A 235 1.03 -8.17 25.14
CA ARG A 235 1.91 -9.32 24.91
C ARG A 235 2.94 -9.03 23.82
N VAL A 236 2.52 -8.37 22.74
CA VAL A 236 3.38 -8.03 21.60
C VAL A 236 3.11 -6.59 21.20
N LYS A 237 4.11 -5.71 21.38
CA LYS A 237 4.01 -4.29 21.08
C LYS A 237 5.14 -3.88 20.16
N TYR A 238 4.78 -3.33 19.00
CA TYR A 238 5.68 -2.51 18.21
C TYR A 238 5.63 -1.07 18.73
N TRP A 239 6.79 -0.50 19.05
CA TRP A 239 6.88 0.86 19.57
C TRP A 239 7.21 1.85 18.45
N PRO A 240 6.39 2.89 18.24
CA PRO A 240 6.81 4.06 17.48
C PRO A 240 8.10 4.63 18.10
N THR A 241 9.14 4.80 17.28
CA THR A 241 10.46 5.23 17.74
C THR A 241 10.53 6.74 17.94
N THR A 242 9.70 7.50 17.23
CA THR A 242 9.60 8.96 17.33
C THR A 242 8.13 9.39 17.49
N GLY A 243 7.93 10.59 18.03
CA GLY A 243 6.62 11.21 18.05
C GLY A 243 6.15 11.61 16.65
N ARG A 244 5.06 12.38 16.59
CA ARG A 244 4.54 12.92 15.33
C ARG A 244 5.58 13.84 14.68
N VAL A 245 5.92 13.55 13.43
CA VAL A 245 6.86 14.34 12.63
C VAL A 245 6.27 15.71 12.31
N ASP A 246 7.10 16.76 12.42
CA ASP A 246 6.78 18.10 11.93
C ASP A 246 7.23 18.24 10.47
N ASN A 247 6.29 18.02 9.56
CA ASN A 247 6.56 18.06 8.12
C ASN A 247 6.97 19.49 7.66
N VAL A 248 6.31 20.52 8.21
CA VAL A 248 6.54 21.92 7.79
C VAL A 248 7.91 22.40 8.23
N TYR A 249 8.36 21.99 9.42
CA TYR A 249 9.71 22.32 9.88
C TYR A 249 10.79 21.75 8.96
N GLY A 250 10.66 20.49 8.53
CA GLY A 250 11.62 19.83 7.66
C GLY A 250 11.77 20.55 6.31
N ASP A 251 10.66 20.93 5.69
CA ASP A 251 10.65 21.66 4.42
C ASP A 251 11.28 23.06 4.54
N ARG A 252 11.12 23.71 5.71
CA ARG A 252 11.71 25.03 6.00
C ARG A 252 13.18 24.98 6.40
N ASN A 253 13.67 23.83 6.88
CA ASN A 253 15.02 23.64 7.40
C ASN A 253 15.68 22.42 6.74
N LEU A 254 15.83 22.49 5.41
CA LEU A 254 16.25 21.35 4.60
C LEU A 254 17.66 20.86 4.96
N MET A 255 17.73 19.68 5.56
CA MET A 255 18.96 18.98 5.91
C MET A 255 18.91 17.55 5.35
N CYS A 256 19.61 17.32 4.23
CA CYS A 256 19.58 16.04 3.49
C CYS A 256 20.84 15.19 3.67
N SER A 257 21.72 15.57 4.61
CA SER A 257 22.91 14.83 4.99
C SER A 257 22.94 14.65 6.51
N CYS A 258 23.73 13.69 6.99
CA CYS A 258 23.95 13.54 8.42
C CYS A 258 24.43 14.87 9.02
N ILE A 259 23.82 15.28 10.14
CA ILE A 259 24.39 16.33 10.97
C ILE A 259 25.72 15.85 11.57
N PRO A 260 26.63 16.77 11.94
CA PRO A 260 27.82 16.42 12.70
C PRO A 260 27.49 15.57 13.92
N VAL A 261 28.35 14.60 14.25
CA VAL A 261 28.15 13.73 15.42
C VAL A 261 28.03 14.54 16.73
N SER A 262 28.71 15.68 16.80
CA SER A 262 28.63 16.64 17.91
C SER A 262 27.22 17.14 18.20
N ASP A 263 26.35 17.14 17.20
CA ASP A 263 25.02 17.74 17.26
C ASP A 263 23.95 16.73 17.72
N TYR A 264 24.33 15.46 17.94
CA TYR A 264 23.49 14.42 18.55
C TYR A 264 23.62 14.32 20.08
N ALA A 265 24.57 15.04 20.68
CA ALA A 265 24.92 14.95 22.10
C ALA A 265 24.03 15.81 23.01
#